data_AF-A0A4S3PJF2-F1
#
_entry.id   AF-A0A4S3PJF2-F1
#
_cell.length_a   1.000
_cell.length_b   1.000
_cell.length_c   1.000
_cell.angle_alpha   90.00
_cell.angle_beta   90.00
_cell.angle_gamma   90.00
#
_symmetry.space_group_name_H-M   'P 1'
#
loop_
_entity.id
_entity.type
_entity.pdbx_description
1 polymer ?
#
loop_
_entity_poly.entity_id
_entity_poly.type
_entity_poly.pdbx_seq_one_letter_code
_entity_poly.pdbx_strand_id
1 'polypeptide(L)' 'MTCHEKEEIPINVVRDFDLMDDGDPTIPPMFACEKCGGKMYPEYYKGIHGIEYKLSDIL' A
#
# COMPACT_ATOMS: atom_id res chain seq x y z
N MET A 1 11.71 17.33 -0.21
CA MET A 1 10.41 17.86 -0.63
C MET A 1 9.40 16.77 -0.35
N THR A 2 8.50 16.96 0.62
CA THR A 2 7.52 15.94 0.98
C THR A 2 6.38 16.00 -0.03
N CYS A 3 6.20 14.95 -0.81
CA CYS A 3 5.15 14.82 -1.80
C CYS A 3 3.86 14.42 -1.06
N HIS A 4 2.75 15.12 -1.32
CA HIS A 4 1.45 14.87 -0.68
C HIS A 4 0.42 14.35 -1.70
N GLU A 5 0.91 13.76 -2.80
CA GLU A 5 0.07 13.22 -3.85
C GLU A 5 -0.70 12.00 -3.35
N LYS A 6 -1.94 11.88 -3.82
CA LYS A 6 -2.75 10.68 -3.69
C LYS A 6 -2.92 10.10 -5.08
N GLU A 7 -2.69 8.80 -5.19
CA GLU A 7 -2.78 8.08 -6.46
C GLU A 7 -3.81 6.96 -6.30
N GLU A 8 -4.69 6.82 -7.30
CA GLU A 8 -5.65 5.72 -7.34
C GLU A 8 -4.97 4.50 -7.98
N ILE A 9 -4.45 3.62 -7.13
CA ILE A 9 -3.89 2.33 -7.57
C ILE A 9 -5.06 1.33 -7.74
N PRO A 10 -5.22 0.69 -8.91
CA PRO A 10 -6.26 -0.32 -9.11
C PRO A 10 -6.15 -1.48 -8.10
N ILE A 11 -7.27 -1.85 -7.49
CA ILE A 11 -7.28 -2.88 -6.42
C ILE A 11 -6.77 -4.24 -6.88
N ASN A 12 -6.97 -4.61 -8.15
CA ASN A 12 -6.44 -5.86 -8.70
C ASN A 12 -4.90 -5.87 -8.71
N VAL A 13 -4.28 -4.74 -9.06
CA VAL A 13 -2.82 -4.58 -9.02
C VAL A 13 -2.32 -4.77 -7.59
N VAL A 14 -2.95 -4.11 -6.61
CA VAL A 14 -2.58 -4.27 -5.19
C VAL A 14 -2.67 -5.73 -4.74
N ARG A 15 -3.76 -6.43 -5.11
CA ARG A 15 -3.97 -7.82 -4.72
C ARG A 15 -3.03 -8.80 -5.41
N ASP A 16 -2.68 -8.57 -6.67
CA ASP A 16 -1.74 -9.41 -7.39
C ASP A 16 -0.35 -9.30 -6.75
N PHE A 17 0.08 -8.10 -6.35
CA PHE A 17 1.34 -7.91 -5.62
C PHE A 17 1.30 -8.51 -4.21
N ASP A 18 0.22 -8.31 -3.45
CA ASP A 18 0.02 -8.90 -2.12
C ASP A 18 0.02 -10.44 -2.16
N LEU A 19 -0.46 -11.05 -3.25
CA LEU A 19 -0.43 -12.50 -3.46
C LEU A 19 0.96 -13.03 -3.82
N MET A 20 1.77 -12.22 -4.50
CA MET A 20 3.12 -12.59 -4.93
C MET A 20 4.17 -12.33 -3.85
N ASP A 21 3.87 -11.47 -2.88
CA ASP A 21 4.75 -11.13 -1.78
C ASP A 21 4.68 -12.20 -0.68
N ASP A 22 5.78 -12.94 -0.49
CA ASP A 22 5.93 -13.93 0.59
C ASP A 22 6.56 -13.29 1.85
N GLY A 23 6.46 -11.97 1.95
CA GLY A 23 6.96 -11.15 3.06
C GLY A 23 6.08 -11.19 4.31
N ASP A 24 6.26 -10.20 5.18
CA ASP A 24 5.46 -10.07 6.41
C ASP A 24 4.05 -9.54 6.07
N PRO A 25 2.98 -10.33 6.27
CA PRO A 25 1.63 -9.94 5.90
C PRO A 25 1.04 -8.83 6.78
N THR A 26 1.75 -8.40 7.83
CA THR A 26 1.40 -7.22 8.64
C THR A 26 1.89 -5.91 8.02
N ILE A 27 2.77 -5.98 7.02
CA ILE A 27 3.25 -4.83 6.26
C ILE A 27 2.35 -4.64 5.03
N PRO A 28 1.73 -3.47 4.84
CA PRO A 28 0.87 -3.25 3.68
C PRO A 28 1.68 -3.15 2.38
N PRO A 29 1.07 -3.43 1.23
CA PRO A 29 1.65 -3.15 -0.07
C PRO A 29 2.11 -1.69 -0.19
N MET A 30 3.32 -1.48 -0.70
CA MET A 30 3.92 -0.15 -0.91
C MET A 30 4.16 0.10 -2.39
N PHE A 31 3.90 1.32 -2.84
CA PHE A 31 4.16 1.75 -4.23
C PHE A 31 5.09 2.96 -4.25
N ALA A 32 5.75 3.18 -5.39
CA ALA A 32 6.51 4.41 -5.62
C ALA A 32 5.61 5.46 -6.28
N CYS A 33 5.54 6.65 -5.69
CA CYS A 33 4.81 7.79 -6.27
C CYS A 33 5.34 8.12 -7.66
N GLU A 34 4.46 8.25 -8.64
CA GLU A 34 4.83 8.54 -10.03
C GLU A 34 5.50 9.92 -10.17
N LYS A 35 5.13 10.88 -9.32
CA LYS A 35 5.62 12.26 -9.38
C LYS A 35 7.01 12.44 -8.76
N CYS A 36 7.32 11.73 -7.66
CA CYS A 36 8.53 11.99 -6.88
C CYS A 36 9.35 10.74 -6.52
N GLY A 37 8.85 9.54 -6.78
CA GLY A 37 9.50 8.26 -6.41
C GLY A 37 9.45 7.93 -4.91
N GLY A 38 8.75 8.72 -4.09
CA GLY A 38 8.58 8.46 -2.66
C GLY A 38 7.70 7.25 -2.38
N LYS A 39 7.88 6.60 -1.23
CA LYS A 39 7.02 5.49 -0.80
C LYS A 39 5.60 5.98 -0.52
N MET A 40 4.63 5.26 -1.04
CA MET A 40 3.22 5.43 -0.80
C MET A 40 2.67 4.26 0.00
N TYR A 41 1.74 4.57 0.90
CA TYR A 41 1.00 3.61 1.71
C TYR A 41 -0.50 3.77 1.41
N PRO A 42 -1.28 2.69 1.39
CA PRO A 42 -2.72 2.79 1.21
C PRO A 42 -3.36 3.51 2.40
N GLU A 43 -4.44 4.27 2.19
CA GLU A 43 -5.19 4.83 3.33
C GLU A 43 -5.92 3.74 4.13
N TYR A 44 -6.44 2.74 3.40
CA TYR A 44 -7.03 1.52 3.93
C TYR A 44 -6.78 0.37 2.95
N TYR A 45 -6.42 -0.80 3.48
CA TYR A 45 -6.32 -2.02 2.69
C TYR A 45 -6.64 -3.24 3.55
N LYS A 46 -7.34 -4.22 2.99
CA LYS A 46 -7.54 -5.53 3.60
C LYS A 46 -6.80 -6.57 2.77
N GLY A 47 -5.71 -7.08 3.34
CA GLY A 47 -4.84 -8.06 2.68
C GLY A 47 -5.54 -9.39 2.43
N ILE A 48 -4.97 -10.20 1.53
CA ILE A 48 -5.50 -11.53 1.19
C ILE A 48 -5.57 -12.48 2.40
N HIS A 49 -4.73 -12.24 3.41
CA HIS A 49 -4.70 -12.98 4.67
C HIS A 49 -5.73 -12.47 5.69
N GLY A 50 -6.56 -11.49 5.32
CA GLY A 50 -7.62 -10.93 6.16
C GLY A 50 -7.15 -9.85 7.15
N ILE A 51 -5.87 -9.51 7.14
CA ILE A 51 -5.29 -8.43 7.96
C ILE A 51 -5.73 -7.08 7.38
N GLU A 52 -6.23 -6.21 8.24
CA GLU A 52 -6.65 -4.86 7.86
C GLU A 52 -5.56 -3.87 8.24
N TYR A 53 -5.26 -2.99 7.30
CA TYR A 53 -4.35 -1.88 7.45
C TYR A 53 -5.13 -0.57 7.34
N LYS A 54 -4.88 0.35 8.27
CA LYS A 54 -5.34 1.75 8.20
C LYS A 54 -4.16 2.66 8.45
N LEU A 55 -4.01 3.70 7.63
CA LEU A 55 -2.93 4.67 7.80
C LEU A 55 -2.97 5.35 9.18
N SER A 56 -4.16 5.47 9.79
CA SER A 56 -4.34 5.98 11.16
C SER A 56 -3.68 5.13 12.24
N ASP A 57 -3.39 3.86 11.98
CA ASP A 57 -2.81 2.96 12.97
C ASP A 57 -1.27 3.13 13.07
N ILE A 58 -0.69 3.83 12.08
CA ILE A 58 0.75 4.12 11.99
C ILE A 58 1.09 5.57 12.35
N LEU A 59 0.14 6.50 12.23
CA LEU A 59 0.32 7.94 12.45
C LEU A 59 0.01 8.39 13.88
#